data_AF-D0GL55-F1
#
_entry.id   AF-D0GL55-F1
#
_cell.length_a   1.000
_cell.length_b   1.000
_cell.length_c   1.000
_cell.angle_alpha   90.00
_cell.angle_beta   90.00
_cell.angle_gamma   90.00
#
_symmetry.space_group_name_H-M   'P 1'
#
loop_
_entity.id
_entity.type
_entity.pdbx_description
1 polymer ?
#
loop_
_entity_poly.entity_id
_entity_poly.type
_entity_poly.pdbx_seq_one_letter_code
_entity_poly.pdbx_strand_id
1 'polypeptide(L)'
;MIFQAGLLAHGGFTTLGANTFSMAIAGSIVSYLIYKGLAKKNRTLAIFLAAAVGDLATYVVTSFQLALAYPSADGGVMASFIRFGMVFAVTQVPLAIIEGLLTNVIMNILDKYNTKEVEA
;
A
#
# COMPACT_ATOMS: atom_id res chain seq x y z
N MET A 1 -0.71 -2.03 12.91
CA MET A 1 -1.04 -3.47 13.05
C MET A 1 -1.52 -3.86 14.44
N ILE A 2 -0.67 -3.93 15.49
CA ILE A 2 -1.11 -4.34 16.85
C ILE A 2 -2.23 -3.43 17.39
N PHE A 3 -2.05 -2.11 17.30
CA PHE A 3 -3.08 -1.15 17.72
C PHE A 3 -4.34 -1.19 16.84
N GLN A 4 -4.21 -1.48 15.55
CA GLN A 4 -5.38 -1.63 14.67
C GLN A 4 -6.20 -2.87 15.07
N ALA A 5 -5.53 -4.00 15.35
CA ALA A 5 -6.19 -5.22 15.80
C ALA A 5 -6.83 -5.08 17.18
N GLY A 6 -6.13 -4.44 18.14
CA GLY A 6 -6.59 -4.34 19.52
C GLY A 6 -7.56 -3.18 19.81
N LEU A 7 -7.37 -2.02 19.19
CA LEU A 7 -8.12 -0.79 19.52
C LEU A 7 -9.19 -0.44 18.49
N LEU A 8 -8.98 -0.78 17.22
CA LEU A 8 -9.87 -0.38 16.11
C LEU A 8 -10.69 -1.54 15.56
N ALA A 9 -10.55 -2.74 16.12
CA ALA A 9 -11.13 -3.98 15.60
C ALA A 9 -10.90 -4.15 14.08
N HIS A 10 -9.74 -3.67 13.61
CA HIS A 10 -9.38 -3.65 12.20
C HIS A 10 -8.23 -4.62 11.95
N GLY A 11 -8.55 -5.75 11.31
CA GLY A 11 -7.66 -6.91 11.19
C GLY A 11 -7.88 -7.90 12.34
N GLY A 12 -6.84 -8.66 12.71
CA GLY A 12 -6.89 -9.61 13.81
C GLY A 12 -5.49 -10.03 14.28
N PHE A 13 -5.41 -10.56 15.50
CA PHE A 13 -4.13 -11.01 16.06
C PHE A 13 -3.55 -12.22 15.29
N THR A 14 -4.41 -13.11 14.80
CA THR A 14 -4.00 -14.25 13.97
C THR A 14 -3.61 -13.84 12.55
N THR A 15 -4.19 -12.76 12.01
CA THR A 15 -3.84 -12.22 10.69
C THR A 15 -2.69 -11.21 10.74
N LEU A 16 -2.16 -10.92 11.94
CA LEU A 16 -1.17 -9.86 12.14
C LEU A 16 0.11 -10.09 11.34
N GLY A 17 0.56 -11.34 11.25
CA GLY A 17 1.73 -11.72 10.43
C GLY A 17 1.49 -11.47 8.95
N ALA A 18 0.35 -11.94 8.42
CA ALA A 18 -0.02 -11.76 7.01
C ALA A 18 -0.12 -10.27 6.64
N ASN A 19 -0.79 -9.48 7.50
CA ASN A 19 -0.96 -8.04 7.30
C ASN A 19 0.35 -7.25 7.44
N THR A 20 1.22 -7.66 8.36
CA THR A 20 2.56 -7.06 8.50
C THR A 20 3.40 -7.35 7.26
N PHE A 21 3.33 -8.56 6.72
CA PHE A 21 4.04 -8.92 5.50
C PHE A 21 3.57 -8.09 4.29
N SER A 22 2.26 -7.93 4.10
CA SER A 22 1.74 -7.15 2.97
C SER A 22 2.05 -5.65 3.11
N MET A 23 1.71 -5.03 4.24
CA MET A 23 1.80 -3.56 4.40
C MET A 23 3.20 -3.07 4.79
N ALA A 24 3.80 -3.68 5.82
CA ALA A 24 5.05 -3.17 6.39
C ALA A 24 6.30 -3.67 5.64
N ILE A 25 6.18 -4.77 4.89
CA ILE A 25 7.31 -5.36 4.14
C ILE A 25 7.10 -5.14 2.65
N ALA A 26 6.14 -5.82 2.03
CA ALA A 26 6.02 -5.83 0.56
C ALA A 26 5.69 -4.45 -0.01
N GLY A 27 4.63 -3.79 0.49
CA GLY A 27 4.25 -2.44 0.07
C GLY A 27 5.39 -1.44 0.27
N SER A 28 6.00 -1.44 1.46
CA SER A 28 7.10 -0.53 1.80
C SER A 28 8.34 -0.71 0.92
N ILE A 29 8.71 -1.95 0.58
CA ILE A 29 9.82 -2.23 -0.35
C ILE A 29 9.48 -1.70 -1.75
N VAL A 30 8.27 -1.95 -2.25
CA VAL A 30 7.83 -1.48 -3.56
C VAL A 30 7.86 0.05 -3.63
N SER A 31 7.30 0.73 -2.63
CA SER A 31 7.33 2.19 -2.51
C SER A 31 8.76 2.73 -2.53
N TYR A 32 9.66 2.14 -1.73
CA TYR A 32 11.05 2.57 -1.65
C TYR A 32 11.78 2.43 -2.99
N LEU A 33 11.61 1.30 -3.68
CA LEU A 33 12.25 1.05 -4.96
C LEU A 33 11.78 2.03 -6.04
N ILE A 34 10.47 2.31 -6.09
CA ILE A 34 9.89 3.28 -7.02
C ILE A 34 10.39 4.69 -6.72
N TYR A 35 10.35 5.11 -5.45
CA TYR A 35 10.84 6.43 -5.05
C TYR A 35 12.32 6.57 -5.40
N LYS A 36 13.17 5.60 -5.01
CA LYS A 36 14.61 5.63 -5.29
C LYS A 36 14.93 5.71 -6.78
N GLY A 37 14.16 5.01 -7.62
CA GLY A 37 14.34 5.00 -9.07
C GLY A 37 13.93 6.30 -9.77
N LEU A 38 12.94 7.02 -9.22
CA LEU A 38 12.31 8.17 -9.89
C LEU A 38 12.60 9.53 -9.24
N ALA A 39 12.97 9.56 -7.96
CA ALA A 39 13.06 10.80 -7.17
C ALA A 39 14.03 11.83 -7.77
N LYS A 40 15.12 11.37 -8.41
CA LYS A 40 16.10 12.25 -9.06
C LYS A 40 15.60 12.88 -10.36
N LYS A 41 14.60 12.29 -11.01
CA LYS A 41 14.05 12.76 -12.30
C LYS A 41 12.82 13.61 -12.10
N ASN A 42 11.89 13.15 -11.28
CA ASN A 42 10.66 13.86 -10.97
C ASN A 42 10.17 13.43 -9.59
N ARG A 43 10.48 14.25 -8.57
CA ARG A 43 10.15 13.95 -7.18
C ARG A 43 8.65 13.83 -6.94
N THR A 44 7.84 14.72 -7.51
CA THR A 44 6.37 14.70 -7.37
C THR A 44 5.77 13.42 -7.97
N LEU A 45 6.23 13.01 -9.15
CA LEU A 45 5.79 11.75 -9.76
C LEU A 45 6.31 10.53 -8.97
N ALA A 46 7.55 10.60 -8.47
CA ALA A 46 8.14 9.54 -7.67
C ALA A 46 7.35 9.30 -6.37
N ILE A 47 6.93 10.36 -5.67
CA ILE A 47 6.12 10.27 -4.45
C ILE A 47 4.74 9.70 -4.78
N PHE A 48 4.06 10.24 -5.80
CA PHE A 48 2.75 9.73 -6.23
C PHE A 48 2.79 8.24 -6.53
N LEU A 49 3.72 7.81 -7.38
CA LEU A 49 3.84 6.41 -7.79
C LEU A 49 4.31 5.52 -6.64
N ALA A 50 5.20 6.00 -5.76
CA ALA A 50 5.66 5.23 -4.62
C ALA A 50 4.51 4.92 -3.64
N ALA A 51 3.65 5.90 -3.36
CA ALA A 51 2.45 5.69 -2.56
C ALA A 51 1.46 4.79 -3.30
N ALA A 52 0.94 5.22 -4.45
CA ALA A 52 -0.12 4.51 -5.16
C ALA A 52 0.24 3.06 -5.52
N VAL A 53 1.45 2.80 -6.02
CA VAL A 53 1.86 1.44 -6.39
C VAL A 53 2.24 0.61 -5.16
N GLY A 54 2.74 1.23 -4.10
CA GLY A 54 2.96 0.55 -2.82
C GLY A 54 1.67 0.06 -2.18
N ASP A 55 0.64 0.90 -2.21
CA ASP A 55 -0.71 0.55 -1.72
C ASP A 55 -1.28 -0.59 -2.56
N LEU A 56 -1.23 -0.48 -3.90
CA LEU A 56 -1.67 -1.58 -4.78
C LEU A 56 -0.87 -2.88 -4.56
N ALA A 57 0.45 -2.80 -4.31
CA ALA A 57 1.26 -3.96 -4.03
C ALA A 57 0.83 -4.68 -2.74
N THR A 58 0.47 -3.92 -1.70
CA THR A 58 -0.13 -4.47 -0.48
C THR A 58 -1.37 -5.30 -0.81
N TYR A 59 -2.26 -4.78 -1.66
CA TYR A 59 -3.50 -5.47 -2.01
C TYR A 59 -3.30 -6.66 -2.93
N VAL A 60 -2.30 -6.61 -3.82
CA VAL A 60 -1.89 -7.78 -4.61
C VAL A 60 -1.39 -8.90 -3.69
N VAL A 61 -0.52 -8.59 -2.73
CA VAL A 61 -0.01 -9.58 -1.77
C VAL A 61 -1.14 -10.13 -0.90
N THR A 62 -2.05 -9.28 -0.45
CA THR A 62 -3.22 -9.70 0.34
C THR A 62 -4.14 -10.61 -0.46
N SER A 63 -4.41 -10.28 -1.73
CA SER A 63 -5.21 -11.12 -2.63
C SER A 63 -4.56 -12.48 -2.84
N PHE A 64 -3.22 -12.52 -2.93
CA PHE A 64 -2.46 -13.76 -3.05
C PHE A 64 -2.50 -14.61 -1.76
N GLN A 65 -2.34 -13.99 -0.58
CA GLN A 65 -2.48 -14.67 0.70
C GLN A 65 -3.87 -15.30 0.86
N LEU A 66 -4.92 -14.57 0.50
CA LEU A 66 -6.30 -15.08 0.52
C LEU A 66 -6.51 -16.21 -0.49
N ALA A 67 -5.92 -16.10 -1.69
CA ALA A 67 -6.02 -17.14 -2.71
C ALA A 67 -5.36 -18.46 -2.30
N LEU A 68 -4.24 -18.39 -1.57
CA LEU A 68 -3.59 -19.55 -0.98
C LEU A 68 -4.40 -20.15 0.17
N ALA A 69 -5.02 -19.31 1.00
CA ALA A 69 -5.84 -19.75 2.13
C ALA A 69 -7.19 -20.34 1.69
N TYR A 70 -7.76 -19.83 0.59
CA TYR A 70 -9.08 -20.23 0.08
C TYR A 70 -9.03 -20.55 -1.43
N PRO A 71 -8.40 -21.65 -1.85
CA PRO A 71 -8.40 -22.07 -3.24
C PRO A 71 -9.82 -22.43 -3.71
N SER A 72 -10.21 -21.96 -4.89
CA SER A 72 -11.55 -22.23 -5.43
C SER A 72 -11.68 -23.68 -5.92
N ALA A 73 -12.88 -24.25 -5.84
CA ALA A 73 -13.16 -25.57 -6.40
C ALA A 73 -12.97 -25.61 -7.93
N ASP A 74 -13.42 -24.55 -8.61
CA ASP A 74 -13.44 -24.45 -10.08
C ASP A 74 -12.25 -23.63 -10.64
N GLY A 75 -11.02 -23.94 -10.22
CA GLY A 75 -9.83 -23.28 -10.75
C GLY A 75 -8.72 -22.97 -9.74
N GLY A 76 -8.81 -23.49 -8.52
CA GLY A 76 -7.74 -23.45 -7.52
C GLY A 76 -7.36 -22.02 -7.10
N VAL A 77 -6.07 -21.84 -6.81
CA VAL A 77 -5.49 -20.58 -6.31
C VAL A 77 -5.61 -19.46 -7.33
N MET A 78 -5.40 -19.74 -8.63
CA MET A 78 -5.41 -18.70 -9.66
C MET A 78 -6.80 -18.07 -9.80
N ALA A 79 -7.85 -18.88 -9.81
CA ALA A 79 -9.22 -18.36 -9.87
C ALA A 79 -9.60 -17.58 -8.59
N SER A 80 -9.15 -18.01 -7.41
CA SER A 80 -9.34 -17.24 -6.17
C SER A 80 -8.58 -15.92 -6.18
N PHE A 81 -7.35 -15.89 -6.67
CA PHE A 81 -6.55 -14.67 -6.77
C PHE A 81 -7.23 -13.63 -7.65
N ILE A 82 -7.73 -14.03 -8.82
CA ILE A 82 -8.48 -13.15 -9.71
C ILE A 82 -9.75 -12.64 -9.02
N ARG A 83 -10.52 -13.52 -8.35
CA ARG A 83 -11.75 -13.12 -7.65
C ARG A 83 -11.48 -12.10 -6.54
N PHE A 84 -10.56 -12.37 -5.63
CA PHE A 84 -10.20 -11.44 -4.55
C PHE A 84 -9.61 -10.13 -5.10
N GLY A 85 -8.71 -10.23 -6.08
CA GLY A 85 -8.11 -9.08 -6.73
C GLY A 85 -9.14 -8.17 -7.38
N MET A 86 -10.12 -8.72 -8.11
CA MET A 86 -11.17 -7.91 -8.74
C MET A 86 -12.12 -7.26 -7.74
N VAL A 87 -12.51 -7.98 -6.67
CA VAL A 87 -13.36 -7.41 -5.62
C VAL A 87 -12.65 -6.24 -4.92
N PHE A 88 -11.36 -6.39 -4.63
CA PHE A 88 -10.57 -5.32 -4.04
C PHE A 88 -10.32 -4.18 -5.03
N ALA A 89 -10.04 -4.44 -6.30
CA ALA A 89 -9.69 -3.40 -7.28
C ALA A 89 -10.70 -2.25 -7.33
N VAL A 90 -12.01 -2.53 -7.18
CA VAL A 90 -13.07 -1.51 -7.18
C VAL A 90 -12.89 -0.46 -6.08
N THR A 91 -12.35 -0.84 -4.92
CA THR A 91 -12.12 0.07 -3.80
C THR A 91 -10.68 0.53 -3.71
N GLN A 92 -9.73 -0.37 -4.00
CA GLN A 92 -8.30 -0.12 -3.77
C GLN A 92 -7.63 0.69 -4.88
N VAL A 93 -8.11 0.60 -6.12
CA VAL A 93 -7.59 1.47 -7.19
C VAL A 93 -7.96 2.93 -6.94
N PRO A 94 -9.23 3.28 -6.61
CA PRO A 94 -9.56 4.65 -6.20
C PRO A 94 -8.78 5.11 -4.96
N LEU A 95 -8.66 4.26 -3.93
CA LEU A 95 -7.95 4.60 -2.70
C LEU A 95 -6.46 4.91 -2.98
N ALA A 96 -5.77 4.05 -3.73
CA ALA A 96 -4.36 4.24 -4.06
C ALA A 96 -4.09 5.54 -4.84
N ILE A 97 -5.01 5.94 -5.72
CA ILE A 97 -4.89 7.23 -6.44
C ILE A 97 -5.01 8.39 -5.45
N ILE A 98 -6.00 8.33 -4.54
CA ILE A 98 -6.22 9.36 -3.53
C ILE A 98 -5.03 9.44 -2.57
N GLU A 99 -4.52 8.31 -2.09
CA GLU A 99 -3.34 8.24 -1.21
C GLU A 99 -2.09 8.77 -1.90
N GLY A 100 -1.90 8.46 -3.19
CA GLY A 100 -0.82 9.04 -4.00
C GLY A 100 -0.88 10.57 -4.08
N LEU A 101 -2.07 11.14 -4.30
CA LEU A 101 -2.26 12.59 -4.33
C LEU A 101 -2.06 13.21 -2.94
N LEU A 102 -2.65 12.60 -1.91
CA LEU A 102 -2.55 13.07 -0.53
C LEU A 102 -1.11 13.08 -0.04
N THR A 103 -0.35 12.03 -0.33
CA THR A 103 1.07 11.92 0.04
C THR A 103 1.88 13.02 -0.62
N ASN A 104 1.60 13.34 -1.89
CA ASN A 104 2.24 14.47 -2.56
C ASN A 104 1.96 15.81 -1.87
N VAL A 105 0.70 16.05 -1.47
CA VAL A 105 0.33 17.27 -0.74
C VAL A 105 1.08 17.34 0.59
N ILE A 106 1.12 16.24 1.35
CA ILE A 106 1.83 16.16 2.63
C ILE A 106 3.31 16.44 2.45
N MET A 107 3.96 15.80 1.46
CA MET A 107 5.40 16.00 1.22
C MET A 107 5.72 17.44 0.82
N ASN A 108 4.88 18.07 -0.01
CA ASN A 108 5.04 19.49 -0.36
C ASN A 108 4.88 20.41 0.86
N ILE A 109 3.97 20.07 1.78
CA ILE A 109 3.80 20.80 3.05
C ILE A 109 5.05 20.64 3.91
N LEU A 110 5.55 19.42 4.10
CA LEU A 110 6.75 19.14 4.88
C LEU A 110 7.96 19.91 4.34
N ASP A 111 8.17 19.90 3.02
CA ASP A 111 9.25 20.65 2.40
C ASP A 111 9.15 22.15 2.69
N LYS A 112 7.94 22.74 2.66
CA LYS A 112 7.72 24.17 2.93
C LYS A 112 7.99 24.57 4.38
N TYR A 113 7.68 23.71 5.35
CA TYR A 113 7.90 24.03 6.77
C TYR A 113 9.33 23.76 7.20
N ASN A 114 9.99 22.76 6.61
CA ASN A 114 11.39 22.47 6.88
C ASN A 114 12.32 23.63 6.45
N THR A 115 11.97 24.40 5.41
CA THR A 115 12.73 25.60 5.03
C THR A 115 12.56 26.75 6.02
N LYS A 116 11.41 26.87 6.69
CA LYS A 116 11.11 28.00 7.59
C LYS A 116 11.82 27.91 8.94
N GLU A 117 12.14 26.72 9.43
CA GLU A 117 12.92 26.54 10.66
C GLU A 117 14.42 26.78 10.47
N VAL A 118 14.93 26.75 9.23
CA VAL A 118 16.35 26.98 8.94
C VAL A 118 16.66 28.48 8.71
N GLU A 119 15.63 29.29 8.44
CA GLU A 119 15.74 30.74 8.19
C GLU A 119 15.36 31.62 9.40
N ALA A 120 15.01 31.01 10.55
CA ALA A 120 14.67 31.69 11.81
C ALA A 120 15.79 31.53 12.86
#